data_AF-A0A9P6ZCY1-F1
#
_entry.id   AF-A0A9P6ZCY1-F1
#
_cell.length_a   1.000
_cell.length_b   1.000
_cell.length_c   1.000
_cell.angle_alpha   90.00
_cell.angle_beta   90.00
_cell.angle_gamma   90.00
#
_symmetry.space_group_name_H-M   'P 1'
#
loop_
_entity.id
_entity.type
_entity.pdbx_description
1 polymer ?
#
loop_
_entity_poly.entity_id
_entity_poly.type
_entity_poly.pdbx_seq_one_letter_code
_entity_poly.pdbx_strand_id
1 'polypeptide(L)'
;MLKHFIKRSFTTKVDKHCLPLKPTWSIKSLMEPLGEPISDKEFKHLLKLARLNISKEKEVQLKSEIDQLTQFTEHIKLHDFKDVQPLTHIWKQDVGLLLRDDNKIGQDKVKGRELLLKAAKKSGNFYVVKGSMPNSE
;
A
#
# COMPACT_ATOMS: atom_id res chain seq x y z
N MET A 1 2.20 32.52 7.48
CA MET A 1 0.80 32.43 7.97
C MET A 1 0.66 31.18 8.84
N LEU A 2 0.67 31.32 10.17
CA LEU A 2 0.50 30.20 11.11
C LEU A 2 -0.98 29.80 11.20
N LYS A 3 -1.35 28.69 10.57
CA LYS A 3 -2.68 28.07 10.76
C LYS A 3 -2.73 27.42 12.14
N HIS A 4 -3.51 28.02 13.04
CA HIS A 4 -3.80 27.47 14.37
C HIS A 4 -4.67 26.22 14.23
N PHE A 5 -4.15 25.06 14.65
CA PHE A 5 -4.87 23.79 14.63
C PHE A 5 -5.73 23.65 15.88
N ILE A 6 -7.06 23.72 15.69
CA ILE A 6 -8.03 23.50 16.77
C ILE A 6 -8.19 21.99 16.95
N LYS A 7 -7.68 21.44 18.07
CA LYS A 7 -8.09 20.12 18.55
C LYS A 7 -9.58 20.19 18.90
N ARG A 8 -10.46 19.78 17.99
CA ARG A 8 -11.91 19.72 18.22
C ARG A 8 -12.27 18.39 18.90
N SER A 9 -12.53 18.43 20.20
CA SER A 9 -13.22 17.35 20.91
C SER A 9 -14.72 17.45 20.63
N PHE A 10 -15.28 16.47 19.90
CA PHE A 10 -16.70 16.47 19.52
C PHE A 10 -17.56 15.75 20.57
N THR A 11 -17.99 16.45 21.61
CA THR A 11 -19.09 15.99 22.48
C THR A 11 -20.37 16.72 22.08
N THR A 12 -21.16 16.14 21.16
CA THR A 12 -22.42 16.73 20.70
C THR A 12 -23.59 16.29 21.59
N LYS A 13 -24.42 17.25 22.03
CA LYS A 13 -25.68 16.94 22.71
C LYS A 13 -26.67 16.36 21.70
N VAL A 14 -27.15 15.17 21.97
CA VAL A 14 -28.11 14.43 21.13
C VAL A 14 -29.51 14.45 21.76
N ASP A 15 -30.53 14.31 20.93
CA ASP A 15 -31.92 14.16 21.39
C ASP A 15 -32.23 12.71 21.83
N LYS A 16 -33.51 12.45 22.14
CA LYS A 16 -34.00 11.11 22.53
C LYS A 16 -33.84 10.06 21.44
N HIS A 17 -33.58 10.46 20.20
CA HIS A 17 -33.42 9.62 19.01
C HIS A 17 -31.97 9.61 18.49
N CYS A 18 -31.02 10.09 19.31
CA CYS A 18 -29.60 10.17 18.97
C CYS A 18 -29.28 11.12 17.80
N LEU A 19 -30.18 12.03 17.44
CA LEU A 19 -29.94 13.06 16.44
C LEU A 19 -29.25 14.28 17.07
N PRO A 20 -28.27 14.89 16.39
CA PRO A 20 -27.59 16.06 16.91
C PRO A 20 -28.53 17.26 16.93
N LEU A 21 -28.64 17.94 18.08
CA LEU A 21 -29.50 19.12 18.26
C LEU A 21 -28.98 20.38 17.54
N LYS A 22 -27.76 20.33 17.01
CA LYS A 22 -27.11 21.41 16.26
C LYS A 22 -26.64 20.88 14.92
N PRO A 23 -26.59 21.71 13.86
CA PRO A 23 -26.04 21.29 12.58
C PRO A 23 -24.59 20.83 12.77
N THR A 24 -24.35 19.56 12.47
CA THR A 24 -23.01 18.97 12.42
C THR A 24 -22.47 19.06 11.00
N TRP A 25 -21.15 19.20 10.89
CA TRP A 25 -20.49 19.16 9.59
C TRP A 25 -20.70 17.78 8.95
N SER A 26 -20.90 17.77 7.63
CA SER A 26 -20.93 16.53 6.87
C SER A 26 -19.51 15.97 6.74
N ILE A 27 -19.38 14.64 6.66
CA ILE A 27 -18.09 13.99 6.42
C ILE A 27 -17.47 14.51 5.11
N LYS A 28 -18.29 14.81 4.09
CA LYS A 28 -17.84 15.39 2.83
C LYS A 28 -17.18 16.75 2.99
N SER A 29 -17.69 17.59 3.88
CA SER A 29 -17.09 18.89 4.20
C SER A 29 -15.80 18.74 5.03
N LEU A 30 -15.63 17.64 5.74
CA LEU A 30 -14.41 17.36 6.50
C LEU A 30 -13.29 16.78 5.62
N MET A 31 -13.65 16.10 4.53
CA MET A 31 -12.73 15.39 3.63
C MET A 31 -12.64 16.07 2.26
N GLU A 32 -12.44 17.39 2.27
CA GLU A 32 -12.13 18.13 1.06
C GLU A 32 -10.74 17.74 0.55
N PRO A 33 -10.52 17.63 -0.77
CA PRO A 33 -9.25 17.19 -1.32
C PRO A 33 -8.09 18.09 -0.88
N LEU A 34 -7.07 17.49 -0.26
CA LEU A 34 -5.87 18.17 0.21
C LEU A 34 -4.65 17.64 -0.54
N GLY A 35 -3.74 18.54 -0.92
CA GLY A 35 -2.47 18.19 -1.56
C GLY A 35 -2.46 18.39 -3.07
N GLU A 36 -1.26 18.30 -3.63
CA GLU A 36 -1.03 18.45 -5.07
C GLU A 36 -1.20 17.10 -5.77
N PRO A 37 -1.75 17.08 -7.00
CA PRO A 37 -1.82 15.87 -7.81
C PRO A 37 -0.42 15.39 -8.20
N ILE A 38 -0.28 14.09 -8.45
CA ILE A 38 0.98 13.45 -8.79
C ILE A 38 1.53 13.94 -10.13
N SER A 39 2.84 14.13 -10.21
CA SER A 39 3.50 14.45 -11.47
C SER A 39 3.51 13.24 -12.41
N ASP A 40 3.44 13.48 -13.72
CA ASP A 40 3.57 12.42 -14.73
C ASP A 40 4.88 11.63 -14.59
N LYS A 41 5.95 12.29 -14.13
CA LYS A 41 7.25 11.65 -13.90
C LYS A 41 7.19 10.65 -12.75
N GLU A 42 6.54 11.03 -11.65
CA GLU A 42 6.37 10.20 -10.46
C GLU A 42 5.45 9.03 -10.75
N PHE A 43 4.36 9.28 -11.48
CA PHE A 43 3.44 8.23 -11.91
C PHE A 43 4.15 7.18 -12.79
N LYS A 44 4.94 7.61 -13.79
CA LYS A 44 5.75 6.68 -14.61
C LYS A 44 6.79 5.93 -13.78
N HIS A 45 7.35 6.59 -12.76
CA HIS A 45 8.28 5.95 -11.84
C HIS A 45 7.60 4.84 -11.01
N LEU A 46 6.39 5.10 -10.49
CA LEU A 46 5.60 4.10 -9.77
C LEU A 46 5.26 2.89 -10.64
N LEU A 47 4.86 3.09 -11.89
CA LEU A 47 4.60 2.00 -12.83
C LEU A 47 5.85 1.12 -13.04
N LYS A 48 7.03 1.75 -13.12
CA LYS A 48 8.30 1.04 -13.25
C LYS A 48 8.63 0.23 -12.00
N LEU A 49 8.41 0.78 -10.80
CA LEU A 49 8.64 0.08 -9.53
C LEU A 49 7.70 -1.12 -9.37
N ALA A 50 6.43 -0.95 -9.73
CA ALA A 50 5.43 -2.01 -9.68
C ALA A 50 5.57 -3.03 -10.83
N ARG A 51 6.47 -2.79 -11.80
CA ARG A 51 6.64 -3.60 -13.03
C ARG A 51 5.34 -3.76 -13.82
N LEU A 52 4.50 -2.73 -13.82
CA LEU A 52 3.23 -2.72 -14.54
C LEU A 52 3.43 -2.12 -15.94
N ASN A 53 2.92 -2.81 -16.95
CA ASN A 53 2.80 -2.28 -18.30
C ASN A 53 1.31 -2.11 -18.62
N ILE A 54 0.87 -0.87 -18.77
CA ILE A 54 -0.54 -0.49 -18.84
C ILE A 54 -0.79 0.20 -20.20
N SER A 55 -1.97 -0.02 -20.79
CA SER A 55 -2.39 0.71 -21.99
C SER A 55 -2.64 2.18 -21.69
N LYS A 56 -2.40 3.06 -22.66
CA LYS A 56 -2.55 4.52 -22.50
C LYS A 56 -3.93 4.96 -21.99
N GLU A 57 -4.99 4.26 -22.39
CA GLU A 57 -6.37 4.53 -21.95
C GLU A 57 -6.54 4.32 -20.44
N LYS A 58 -6.00 3.23 -19.92
CA LYS A 58 -6.04 2.89 -18.49
C LYS A 58 -5.05 3.71 -17.67
N GLU A 59 -4.02 4.26 -18.32
CA GLU A 59 -3.02 5.11 -17.69
C GLU A 59 -3.66 6.39 -17.12
N VAL A 60 -4.52 7.05 -17.90
CA VAL A 60 -5.21 8.28 -17.49
C VAL A 60 -6.17 8.01 -16.34
N GLN A 61 -6.94 6.92 -16.43
CA GLN A 61 -7.86 6.52 -15.37
C GLN A 61 -7.11 6.22 -14.08
N LEU A 62 -6.07 5.38 -14.15
CA LEU A 62 -5.29 4.99 -12.98
C LEU A 62 -4.60 6.20 -12.34
N LYS A 63 -4.11 7.14 -13.14
CA LYS A 63 -3.52 8.37 -12.62
C LYS A 63 -4.55 9.15 -11.79
N SER A 64 -5.76 9.35 -12.33
CA SER A 64 -6.84 10.03 -11.61
C SER A 64 -7.23 9.31 -10.30
N GLU A 65 -7.25 7.98 -10.30
CA GLU A 65 -7.56 7.19 -9.11
C GLU A 65 -6.45 7.30 -8.04
N ILE A 66 -5.18 7.30 -8.45
CA ILE A 66 -4.04 7.50 -7.56
C ILE A 66 -4.05 8.92 -6.98
N ASP A 67 -4.40 9.93 -7.79
CA ASP A 67 -4.52 11.31 -7.31
C ASP A 67 -5.56 11.43 -6.20
N GLN A 68 -6.75 10.84 -6.40
CA GLN A 68 -7.81 10.82 -5.40
C GLN A 68 -7.37 10.11 -4.12
N LEU A 69 -6.69 8.96 -4.24
CA LEU A 69 -6.20 8.20 -3.10
C LEU A 69 -5.12 8.97 -2.33
N THR A 70 -4.20 9.62 -3.05
CA THR A 70 -3.14 10.42 -2.44
C THR A 70 -3.74 11.58 -1.66
N GLN A 71 -4.64 12.34 -2.28
CA GLN A 71 -5.34 13.44 -1.60
C GLN A 71 -6.12 13.01 -0.37
N PHE A 72 -6.76 11.83 -0.44
CA PHE A 72 -7.45 11.25 0.72
C PHE A 72 -6.48 10.91 1.87
N THR A 73 -5.33 10.34 1.55
CA THR A 73 -4.33 9.96 2.58
C THR A 73 -3.59 11.15 3.18
N GLU A 74 -3.51 12.30 2.50
CA GLU A 74 -2.95 13.54 3.07
C GLU A 74 -3.68 14.01 4.34
N HIS A 75 -4.96 13.69 4.50
CA HIS A 75 -5.71 14.00 5.73
C HIS A 75 -5.09 13.34 6.97
N ILE A 76 -4.43 12.19 6.82
CA ILE A 76 -3.76 11.51 7.93
C ILE A 76 -2.63 12.39 8.48
N LYS A 77 -1.90 13.09 7.62
CA LYS A 77 -0.77 13.96 8.03
C LYS A 77 -1.21 15.17 8.85
N LEU A 78 -2.49 15.54 8.82
CA LEU A 78 -3.01 16.62 9.66
C LEU A 78 -3.02 16.26 11.15
N HIS A 79 -2.94 14.98 11.48
CA HIS A 79 -2.93 14.54 12.86
C HIS A 79 -1.50 14.52 13.42
N ASP A 80 -1.35 15.00 14.66
CA ASP A 80 -0.05 15.06 15.35
C ASP A 80 0.30 13.68 15.92
N PHE A 81 1.41 13.10 15.46
CA PHE A 81 1.89 11.76 15.84
C PHE A 81 3.23 11.78 16.59
N LYS A 82 3.68 12.94 17.09
CA LYS A 82 5.05 13.11 17.65
C LYS A 82 5.48 12.06 18.67
N ASP A 83 4.55 11.56 19.49
CA ASP A 83 4.86 10.69 20.63
C ASP A 83 4.39 9.23 20.43
N VAL A 84 3.99 8.85 19.21
CA VAL A 84 3.43 7.51 18.94
C VAL A 84 4.42 6.66 18.16
N GLN A 85 4.78 5.49 18.71
CA GLN A 85 5.58 4.51 17.98
C GLN A 85 4.73 3.82 16.89
N PRO A 86 5.28 3.61 15.69
CA PRO A 86 4.55 2.94 14.61
C PRO A 86 4.29 1.47 14.97
N LEU A 87 3.04 1.04 14.77
CA LEU A 87 2.66 -0.35 14.94
C LEU A 87 3.17 -1.18 13.75
N THR A 88 4.17 -2.03 13.98
CA THR A 88 4.76 -2.88 12.92
C THR A 88 4.09 -4.25 12.80
N HIS A 89 3.53 -4.76 13.90
CA HIS A 89 2.87 -6.05 13.99
C HIS A 89 1.75 -5.97 15.03
N ILE A 90 0.67 -6.73 14.82
CA ILE A 90 -0.47 -6.79 15.76
C ILE A 90 -0.08 -7.54 17.04
N TRP A 91 0.84 -8.50 16.90
CA TRP A 91 1.35 -9.32 17.99
C TRP A 91 2.32 -8.52 18.86
N LYS A 92 2.55 -8.99 20.09
CA LYS A 92 3.59 -8.39 20.95
C LYS A 92 4.98 -8.76 20.39
N GLN A 93 6.00 -7.95 20.69
CA GLN A 93 7.38 -8.11 20.19
C GLN A 93 7.97 -9.52 20.42
N ASP A 94 7.51 -10.23 21.45
CA ASP A 94 8.00 -11.57 21.79
C ASP A 94 7.20 -12.71 21.13
N VAL A 95 6.06 -12.39 20.52
CA VAL A 95 5.15 -13.36 19.90
C VAL A 95 5.45 -13.43 18.41
N GLY A 96 6.57 -14.08 18.06
CA GLY A 96 6.97 -14.24 16.65
C GLY A 96 8.43 -14.62 16.41
N LEU A 97 9.28 -14.55 17.44
CA LEU A 97 10.69 -14.99 17.37
C LEU A 97 10.79 -16.51 17.48
N LEU A 98 10.13 -17.23 16.57
CA LEU A 98 10.33 -18.67 16.41
C LEU A 98 11.68 -18.89 15.76
N LEU A 99 12.68 -19.24 16.58
CA LEU A 99 13.98 -19.67 16.11
C LEU A 99 13.79 -20.93 15.25
N ARG A 100 14.26 -20.87 14.01
CA ARG A 100 14.32 -22.03 13.14
C ARG A 100 15.54 -22.86 13.53
N ASP A 101 15.34 -24.13 13.84
CA ASP A 101 16.45 -25.07 14.07
C ASP A 101 17.26 -25.26 12.79
N ASP A 102 18.55 -24.88 12.80
CA ASP A 102 19.44 -25.05 11.64
C ASP A 102 19.70 -26.54 11.30
N ASN A 103 19.50 -27.43 12.28
CA ASN A 103 19.72 -28.87 12.13
C ASN A 103 18.54 -29.61 11.49
N LYS A 104 17.36 -28.98 11.38
CA LYS A 104 16.16 -29.59 10.80
C LYS A 104 16.01 -29.18 9.33
N ILE A 105 16.81 -29.78 8.46
CA ILE A 105 16.48 -29.80 7.03
C ILE A 105 15.28 -30.75 6.89
N GLY A 106 14.10 -30.19 6.66
CA GLY A 106 12.87 -30.97 6.47
C GLY A 106 13.14 -32.16 5.54
N GLN A 107 12.85 -33.37 6.03
CA GLN A 107 13.09 -34.62 5.30
C GLN A 107 12.23 -34.73 4.03
N ASP A 108 11.23 -33.86 3.89
CA ASP A 108 10.36 -33.72 2.72
C ASP A 108 11.06 -32.90 1.62
N LYS A 109 12.16 -33.45 1.09
CA LYS A 109 12.94 -32.80 0.03
C LYS A 109 12.22 -32.94 -1.30
N VAL A 110 11.26 -32.05 -1.55
CA VAL A 110 10.91 -31.62 -2.91
C VAL A 110 12.22 -31.26 -3.59
N LYS A 111 12.70 -32.13 -4.48
CA LYS A 111 13.99 -31.91 -5.14
C LYS A 111 13.85 -30.64 -5.97
N GLY A 112 14.88 -29.78 -6.01
CA GLY A 112 14.79 -28.47 -6.68
C GLY A 112 14.30 -28.51 -8.13
N ARG A 113 14.38 -29.67 -8.80
CA ARG A 113 13.85 -29.91 -10.15
C ARG A 113 12.32 -30.02 -10.20
N GLU A 114 11.66 -30.45 -9.13
CA GLU A 114 10.19 -30.50 -9.05
C GLU A 114 9.58 -29.09 -9.10
N LEU A 115 10.34 -28.06 -8.69
CA LEU A 115 9.93 -26.65 -8.83
C LEU A 115 9.79 -26.22 -10.30
N LEU A 116 10.43 -26.94 -11.23
CA LEU A 116 10.32 -26.68 -12.68
C LEU A 116 9.06 -27.27 -13.29
N LEU A 117 8.33 -28.16 -12.60
CA LEU A 117 7.07 -28.71 -13.10
C LEU A 117 5.99 -27.63 -13.24
N LYS A 118 6.01 -26.62 -12.36
CA LYS A 118 5.08 -25.48 -12.40
C LYS A 118 5.57 -24.31 -13.26
N ALA A 119 6.75 -24.43 -13.88
CA ALA A 119 7.32 -23.35 -14.67
C ALA A 119 6.63 -23.24 -16.04
N ALA A 120 6.15 -22.04 -16.39
CA ALA A 120 5.52 -21.80 -17.70
C ALA A 120 6.51 -21.92 -18.87
N LYS A 121 7.79 -21.62 -18.65
CA LYS A 121 8.87 -21.76 -19.64
C LYS A 121 10.14 -22.29 -18.99
N LYS A 122 10.72 -23.31 -19.59
CA LYS A 122 11.98 -23.94 -19.17
C LYS A 122 12.85 -24.26 -20.37
N SER A 123 14.16 -24.20 -20.18
CA SER A 123 15.16 -24.72 -21.12
C SER A 123 16.06 -25.66 -20.33
N GLY A 124 15.98 -26.95 -20.65
CA GLY A 124 16.60 -28.00 -19.84
C GLY A 124 16.20 -27.89 -18.36
N ASN A 125 17.20 -27.64 -17.51
CA ASN A 125 17.05 -27.57 -16.05
C ASN A 125 16.94 -26.13 -15.51
N PHE A 126 16.71 -25.13 -16.36
CA PHE A 126 16.71 -23.72 -15.96
C PHE A 126 15.40 -23.00 -16.33
N TYR A 127 15.05 -22.00 -15.53
CA TYR A 127 14.00 -21.04 -15.87
C TYR A 127 14.47 -20.13 -17.02
N VAL A 128 13.58 -19.85 -17.96
CA VAL A 128 13.90 -19.00 -19.11
C VAL A 128 13.15 -17.68 -18.99
N VAL A 129 13.91 -16.58 -18.98
CA VAL A 129 13.38 -15.23 -19.06
C VAL A 129 13.67 -14.68 -20.46
N LYS A 130 12.66 -14.10 -21.11
CA LYS A 130 12.83 -13.45 -22.41
C LYS A 130 13.83 -12.30 -22.27
N GLY A 131 14.86 -12.27 -23.13
CA GLY A 131 15.90 -11.23 -23.13
C GLY A 131 17.23 -11.63 -22.48
N SER A 132 17.36 -12.86 -21.95
CA SER A 132 18.59 -13.34 -21.31
C SER A 132 19.42 -14.31 -22.15
N MET A 133 18.93 -14.76 -23.31
CA MET A 133 19.71 -15.63 -24.20
C MET A 133 20.44 -14.75 -25.22
N PRO A 134 21.75 -14.95 -25.48
CA PRO A 134 22.33 -14.45 -26.73
C PRO A 134 21.56 -15.10 -27.88
N ASN A 135 21.18 -14.30 -28.88
CA ASN A 135 20.57 -14.81 -30.10
C ASN A 135 21.47 -15.92 -30.63
N SER A 136 21.02 -17.17 -30.52
CA SER A 136 21.60 -18.26 -31.28
C SER A 136 21.08 -18.06 -32.69
N GLU A 137 22.00 -17.80 -33.61
CA GLU A 137 21.78 -17.67 -35.06
C GLU A 137 20.92 -18.81 -35.62
#